data_AF-A0A7X8JYL8-F1
#
_entry.id   AF-A0A7X8JYL8-F1
#
_cell.length_a   1.000
_cell.length_b   1.000
_cell.length_c   1.000
_cell.angle_alpha   90.00
_cell.angle_beta   90.00
_cell.angle_gamma   90.00
#
_symmetry.space_group_name_H-M   'P 1'
#
loop_
_entity.id
_entity.type
_entity.pdbx_description
1 polymer ?
#
loop_
_entity_poly.entity_id
_entity_poly.type
_entity_poly.pdbx_seq_one_letter_code
_entity_poly.pdbx_strand_id
1 'polypeptide(L)'
;MATKNVKRGFDPDDEKIFSVENIAKLKIVQEEIEWLLERGYKMKQVIEFTGNHYLLSSRARTALQRTTSSTADYEKRRSTMLPLECAKEGCLNIDGFNLIITLEVALS
;
A
#
# COMPACT_ATOMS: atom_id res chain seq x y z
N MET A 1 -25.21 24.90 5.92
CA MET A 1 -23.84 25.08 5.37
C MET A 1 -23.53 23.87 4.52
N ALA A 2 -23.14 24.04 3.26
CA ALA A 2 -22.76 22.91 2.42
C ALA A 2 -21.48 22.29 3.01
N THR A 3 -21.57 21.05 3.49
CA THR A 3 -20.43 20.26 3.92
C THR A 3 -19.48 20.10 2.74
N LYS A 4 -18.30 20.71 2.81
CA LYS A 4 -17.26 20.53 1.81
C LYS A 4 -16.84 19.07 1.85
N ASN A 5 -17.07 18.32 0.78
CA ASN A 5 -16.67 16.92 0.72
C ASN A 5 -15.14 16.86 0.62
N VAL A 6 -14.48 16.60 1.74
CA VAL A 6 -13.02 16.49 1.81
C VAL A 6 -12.68 15.02 1.57
N LYS A 7 -12.16 14.73 0.37
CA LYS A 7 -11.67 13.38 0.03
C LYS A 7 -10.44 13.05 0.87
N ARG A 8 -10.62 12.28 1.94
CA ARG A 8 -9.52 11.97 2.87
C ARG A 8 -8.43 11.20 2.12
N GLY A 9 -7.23 11.77 2.13
CA GLY A 9 -6.05 11.13 1.54
C GLY A 9 -5.98 11.19 0.01
N PHE A 10 -6.92 11.85 -0.68
CA PHE A 10 -6.81 12.12 -2.12
C PHE A 10 -5.79 13.24 -2.37
N ASP A 11 -4.90 13.03 -3.33
CA ASP A 11 -4.01 14.06 -3.85
C ASP A 11 -4.40 14.35 -5.30
N PRO A 12 -4.60 15.62 -5.72
CA PRO A 12 -4.90 15.95 -7.11
C PRO A 12 -3.86 15.42 -8.10
N ASP A 13 -2.59 15.29 -7.69
CA ASP A 13 -1.54 14.73 -8.52
C ASP A 13 -1.64 13.21 -8.68
N ASP A 14 -2.50 12.51 -7.92
CA ASP A 14 -2.70 11.06 -8.02
C ASP A 14 -3.12 10.66 -9.44
N GLU A 15 -3.94 11.47 -10.14
CA GLU A 15 -4.34 11.20 -11.53
C GLU A 15 -3.14 11.16 -12.49
N LYS A 16 -2.14 12.01 -12.24
CA LYS A 16 -0.90 12.05 -13.01
C LYS A 16 0.05 10.95 -12.57
N ILE A 17 0.27 10.80 -11.27
CA ILE A 17 1.23 9.85 -10.68
C ILE A 17 0.83 8.41 -10.99
N PHE A 18 -0.48 8.12 -10.98
CA PHE A 18 -1.04 6.80 -11.25
C PHE A 18 -1.77 6.74 -12.59
N SER A 19 -1.34 7.53 -13.58
CA SER A 19 -1.79 7.37 -14.96
C SER A 19 -1.42 5.97 -15.49
N VAL A 20 -2.11 5.49 -16.52
CA VAL A 20 -1.84 4.17 -17.13
C VAL A 20 -0.37 3.99 -17.51
N GLU A 21 0.23 5.03 -18.10
CA GLU A 21 1.65 5.06 -18.48
C GLU A 21 2.58 4.99 -17.28
N ASN A 22 2.27 5.73 -16.20
CA ASN A 22 3.11 5.72 -15.00
C ASN A 22 2.93 4.44 -14.19
N ILE A 23 1.74 3.84 -14.15
CA ILE A 23 1.53 2.51 -13.55
C ILE A 23 2.40 1.47 -14.25
N ALA A 24 2.51 1.50 -15.58
CA ALA A 24 3.39 0.58 -16.31
C ALA A 24 4.86 0.73 -15.88
N LYS A 25 5.33 1.96 -15.67
CA LYS A 25 6.68 2.22 -15.13
C LYS A 25 6.82 1.75 -13.68
N LEU A 26 5.85 2.05 -12.83
CA LEU A 26 5.87 1.65 -11.42
C LEU A 26 5.89 0.14 -11.24
N LYS A 27 5.27 -0.63 -12.13
CA LYS A 27 5.37 -2.11 -12.14
C LYS A 27 6.80 -2.60 -12.34
N ILE A 28 7.55 -1.98 -13.26
CA ILE A 28 8.97 -2.32 -13.47
C ILE A 28 9.77 -2.04 -12.19
N VAL A 29 9.55 -0.87 -11.57
CA VAL A 29 10.23 -0.54 -10.31
C VAL A 29 9.81 -1.50 -9.19
N GLN A 30 8.55 -1.91 -9.14
CA GLN A 30 8.03 -2.89 -8.18
C GLN A 30 8.73 -4.24 -8.31
N GLU A 31 8.93 -4.75 -9.53
CA GLU A 31 9.66 -6.00 -9.79
C GLU A 31 11.11 -5.92 -9.28
N GLU A 32 11.79 -4.79 -9.48
CA GLU A 32 13.14 -4.58 -8.94
C GLU A 32 13.18 -4.52 -7.41
N ILE A 33 12.19 -3.84 -6.81
CA ILE A 33 12.03 -3.80 -5.35
C ILE A 33 11.85 -5.22 -4.82
N GLU A 34 10.93 -5.99 -5.40
CA GLU A 34 10.68 -7.38 -5.02
C GLU A 34 11.97 -8.21 -5.14
N TRP A 35 12.69 -8.11 -6.26
CA TRP A 35 13.95 -8.83 -6.49
C TRP A 35 15.01 -8.56 -5.42
N LEU A 36 15.12 -7.31 -4.95
CA LEU A 36 16.00 -6.93 -3.86
C LEU A 36 15.50 -7.46 -2.51
N LEU A 37 14.20 -7.40 -2.24
CA LEU A 37 13.62 -7.91 -1.00
C LEU A 37 13.83 -9.43 -0.85
N GLU A 38 13.70 -10.19 -1.94
CA GLU A 38 14.00 -11.63 -1.98
C GLU A 38 15.44 -11.96 -1.58
N ARG A 39 16.37 -11.00 -1.68
CA ARG A 39 17.78 -11.15 -1.30
C ARG A 39 18.08 -10.68 0.12
N GLY A 40 17.04 -10.37 0.90
CA GLY A 40 17.19 -9.92 2.29
C GLY A 40 17.57 -8.46 2.44
N TYR A 41 17.48 -7.65 1.38
CA TYR A 41 17.61 -6.21 1.51
C TYR A 41 16.40 -5.63 2.26
N LYS A 42 16.64 -4.64 3.10
CA LYS A 42 15.61 -4.04 3.93
C LYS A 42 14.75 -3.07 3.10
N MET A 43 13.42 -3.17 3.25
CA MET A 43 12.41 -2.37 2.52
C MET A 43 12.73 -0.87 2.45
N LYS A 44 13.10 -0.24 3.57
CA LYS A 44 13.39 1.19 3.62
C LYS A 44 14.51 1.59 2.67
N GLN A 45 15.63 0.85 2.70
CA GLN A 45 16.79 1.08 1.86
C GLN A 45 16.47 0.84 0.39
N VAL A 46 15.72 -0.22 0.09
CA VAL A 46 15.32 -0.56 -1.28
C VAL A 46 14.45 0.54 -1.89
N ILE A 47 13.42 1.01 -1.17
CA ILE A 47 12.53 2.09 -1.63
C ILE A 47 13.28 3.41 -1.81
N GLU A 48 14.23 3.72 -0.94
CA GLU A 48 15.06 4.92 -1.08
C GLU A 48 15.97 4.82 -2.31
N PHE A 49 16.63 3.67 -2.50
CA PHE A 49 17.52 3.41 -3.62
C PHE A 49 16.79 3.48 -4.96
N THR A 50 15.73 2.69 -5.14
CA THR A 50 14.97 2.66 -6.40
C THR A 50 14.21 3.97 -6.62
N GLY A 51 13.69 4.57 -5.56
CA GLY A 51 13.03 5.87 -5.63
C GLY A 51 13.96 6.99 -6.09
N ASN A 52 15.23 6.97 -5.69
CA ASN A 52 16.22 7.93 -6.16
C ASN A 52 16.66 7.63 -7.59
N HIS A 53 16.86 6.36 -7.95
CA HIS A 53 17.24 5.94 -9.30
C HIS A 53 16.21 6.39 -10.35
N TYR A 54 14.93 6.18 -10.07
CA TYR A 54 13.82 6.52 -10.98
C TYR A 54 13.23 7.92 -10.76
N LEU A 55 13.83 8.74 -9.88
CA LEU A 55 13.35 10.08 -9.53
C LEU A 55 11.86 10.11 -9.11
N LEU A 56 11.43 9.11 -8.33
CA LEU A 56 10.04 8.95 -7.91
C LEU A 56 9.64 9.95 -6.84
N SER A 57 8.40 10.44 -6.92
CA SER A 57 7.77 11.26 -5.88
C SER A 57 7.60 10.48 -4.58
N SER A 58 7.49 11.19 -3.45
CA SER A 58 7.20 10.59 -2.14
C SER A 58 5.91 9.77 -2.14
N ARG A 59 4.91 10.22 -2.91
CA ARG A 59 3.62 9.55 -3.11
C ARG A 59 3.79 8.18 -3.80
N ALA A 60 4.53 8.13 -4.90
CA ALA A 60 4.83 6.89 -5.61
C ALA A 60 5.69 5.92 -4.77
N ARG A 61 6.70 6.44 -4.06
CA ARG A 61 7.52 5.64 -3.13
C ARG A 61 6.67 4.99 -2.05
N THR A 62 5.72 5.74 -1.48
CA THR A 62 4.78 5.24 -0.47
C THR A 62 3.85 4.17 -1.03
N ALA A 63 3.37 4.35 -2.27
CA ALA A 63 2.57 3.33 -2.94
C ALA A 63 3.36 2.02 -3.11
N LEU A 64 4.56 2.09 -3.70
CA LEU A 64 5.45 0.94 -3.89
C LEU A 64 5.79 0.24 -2.57
N GLN A 65 6.06 1.00 -1.51
CA GLN A 65 6.34 0.44 -0.19
C GLN A 65 5.15 -0.33 0.40
N ARG A 66 3.91 0.11 0.11
CA ARG A 66 2.69 -0.50 0.63
C ARG A 66 2.17 -1.66 -0.23
N THR A 67 2.56 -1.73 -1.50
CA THR A 67 2.08 -2.72 -2.45
C THR A 67 3.08 -3.83 -2.76
N THR A 68 4.28 -3.78 -2.17
CA THR A 68 5.35 -4.75 -2.43
C THR A 68 5.78 -5.43 -1.13
N SER A 69 6.05 -6.72 -1.19
CA SER A 69 6.55 -7.50 -0.06
C SER A 69 7.48 -8.61 -0.56
N SER A 70 8.33 -9.14 0.32
CA SER A 70 9.02 -10.40 0.04
C SER A 70 8.03 -11.57 0.08
N THR A 71 8.38 -12.66 -0.61
CA THR A 71 7.70 -13.95 -0.54
C THR A 71 7.69 -14.46 0.89
N ALA A 72 8.79 -14.29 1.63
CA ALA A 72 8.87 -14.70 3.04
C ALA A 72 7.83 -13.96 3.92
N ASP A 73 7.67 -12.64 3.76
CA ASP A 73 6.68 -11.86 4.49
C ASP A 73 5.25 -12.21 4.09
N TYR A 74 5.02 -12.43 2.78
CA TYR A 74 3.74 -12.89 2.26
C TYR A 74 3.34 -14.24 2.87
N GLU A 75 4.24 -15.22 2.85
CA GLU A 75 4.01 -16.55 3.41
C GLU A 75 3.76 -16.53 4.92
N LYS A 76 4.52 -15.70 5.65
CA LYS A 76 4.30 -15.47 7.08
C LYS A 76 2.92 -14.85 7.36
N ARG A 77 2.48 -13.92 6.52
CA ARG A 77 1.15 -13.33 6.68
C ARG A 77 0.05 -14.34 6.36
N ARG A 78 0.25 -15.14 5.32
CA ARG A 78 -0.68 -16.18 4.89
C ARG A 78 -0.83 -17.29 5.94
N SER A 79 0.25 -17.73 6.57
CA SER A 79 0.21 -18.78 7.61
C SER A 79 -0.49 -18.34 8.90
N THR A 80 -0.61 -17.03 9.13
CA THR A 80 -1.31 -16.45 10.28
C THR A 80 -2.72 -15.95 9.93
N MET A 81 -3.17 -16.13 8.69
CA MET A 81 -4.50 -15.73 8.26
C MET A 81 -5.53 -16.77 8.73
N LEU A 82 -6.53 -16.32 9.48
CA LEU A 82 -7.66 -17.17 9.84
C LEU A 82 -8.68 -17.21 8.69
N PRO A 83 -9.30 -18.37 8.42
CA PRO A 83 -10.42 -18.48 7.50
C PRO A 83 -11.58 -17.57 7.93
N LEU A 84 -12.36 -17.09 6.95
CA LEU A 84 -13.49 -16.19 7.22
C LEU A 84 -14.57 -16.89 8.06
N GLU A 85 -14.69 -18.21 7.93
CA GLU A 85 -15.60 -19.05 8.68
C GLU A 85 -15.34 -18.94 10.20
N CYS A 86 -14.08 -18.81 10.60
CA CYS A 86 -13.70 -18.62 12.01
C CYS A 86 -14.18 -17.28 12.57
N ALA A 87 -14.48 -16.28 11.73
CA ALA A 87 -14.98 -14.98 12.19
C ALA A 87 -16.43 -15.05 12.72
N LYS A 88 -17.16 -16.14 12.45
CA LYS A 88 -18.52 -16.36 12.98
C LYS A 88 -18.52 -16.80 14.44
N GLU A 89 -17.43 -17.37 14.91
CA GLU A 89 -17.30 -17.93 16.24
C GLU A 89 -16.43 -17.04 17.12
N GLY A 90 -16.99 -16.57 18.23
CA GLY A 90 -16.25 -15.79 19.23
C GLY A 90 -16.28 -14.28 19.01
N CYS A 91 -15.41 -13.57 19.74
CA CYS A 91 -15.34 -12.12 19.75
C CYS A 91 -14.37 -11.62 18.67
N LEU A 92 -14.87 -10.86 17.70
CA LEU A 92 -14.05 -10.19 16.69
C LEU A 92 -13.70 -8.78 17.18
N ASN A 93 -12.42 -8.56 17.49
CA ASN A 93 -11.93 -7.23 17.82
C ASN A 93 -11.61 -6.47 16.54
N ILE A 94 -12.31 -5.36 16.31
CA ILE A 94 -12.09 -4.47 15.18
C ILE A 94 -11.36 -3.22 15.68
N ASP A 95 -10.29 -2.83 14.99
CA ASP A 95 -9.63 -1.55 15.22
C ASP A 95 -10.55 -0.41 14.78
N GLY A 96 -11.20 0.20 15.76
CA GLY A 96 -12.15 1.30 15.53
C GLY A 96 -11.51 2.53 14.87
N PHE A 97 -10.22 2.77 15.07
CA PHE A 97 -9.55 3.93 14.47
C PHE A 97 -9.38 3.74 12.97
N ASN A 98 -8.87 2.58 12.55
CA ASN A 98 -8.74 2.24 11.14
C ASN A 98 -10.11 2.06 10.45
N LEU A 99 -11.15 1.64 11.20
CA LEU A 99 -12.52 1.61 10.71
C LEU A 99 -13.04 3.01 10.38
N ILE A 100 -12.87 3.98 11.27
CA ILE A 100 -13.30 5.37 11.04
C ILE A 100 -12.65 5.93 9.77
N ILE A 101 -11.33 5.74 9.60
CA ILE A 101 -10.62 6.19 8.39
C ILE A 101 -11.23 5.58 7.12
N THR A 102 -11.55 4.28 7.16
CA THR A 102 -12.15 3.59 6.01
C THR A 102 -13.54 4.13 5.68
N LEU A 103 -14.38 4.38 6.69
CA LEU A 103 -15.72 4.94 6.50
C LEU A 103 -15.68 6.36 5.96
N GLU A 104 -14.76 7.20 6.46
CA GLU A 104 -14.60 8.57 5.96
C GLU A 104 -14.21 8.60 4.48
N VAL A 105 -13.30 7.73 4.05
CA VAL A 105 -12.92 7.62 2.63
C VAL A 105 -14.11 7.15 1.79
N ALA A 106 -14.86 6.15 2.25
CA ALA A 106 -16.01 5.60 1.52
C ALA A 106 -17.18 6.59 1.36
N LEU A 107 -17.33 7.54 2.29
CA LEU A 107 -18.41 8.54 2.29
C LEU A 107 -18.01 9.89 1.67
N SER A 108 -16.76 10.04 1.22
CA SER A 108 -16.20 11.30 0.67
C SER A 108 -16.22 11.43 -0.86
#